data_AF-A0A9Q0VJU7-F1
#
_entry.id   AF-A0A9Q0VJU7-F1
#
_cell.length_a   1.000
_cell.length_b   1.000
_cell.length_c   1.000
_cell.angle_alpha   90.00
_cell.angle_beta   90.00
_cell.angle_gamma   90.00
#
_symmetry.space_group_name_H-M   'P 1'
#
loop_
_entity.id
_entity.type
_entity.pdbx_description
1 polymer ?
#
loop_
_entity_poly.entity_id
_entity_poly.type
_entity_poly.pdbx_seq_one_letter_code
_entity_poly.pdbx_strand_id
1 'polypeptide(L)'
;MVAGYNKSGDVTSARKLFDKMPEKNLVTWSVMISGYAKNNFFDKALELYFLLQSKGVQANETVMVSVIASCAHLGALELGERAHDYILRNKMTVNLILGTALVDMYARCGSIDKAIWVFDQLPRTDALSWTTLIAGFAMHGYAEKALEYFSRMEKAGLAPREITFTAVLSACSHGGLVERGLELFESMKRDYRIEPRLEHYGCMPNAPIWGALVGACRIHKNSEIAERAGKTLIELKPEHSGYYVLLSNIYARSNKWENVENIRQMMKERGVVKPPGYTLFEMDGKVHKFTIGDKTHPEIQQIERMWEEILRKIRLAGYTGNNDDALFDVDEEEKESNIHRHSEKLAIAYAILRSKGQDPIRIVKNLRVCEDCHTATKLISKVYGRELIVRDRNRFHHFKGGACSCMDYWHSEKLAIAYAILRSKGQDPIRIVKNLRVCEDCHTATKLISKVYGRELIVRDRNRFHHFKGGACSCMDYW
;
A
#
# COMPACT_ATOMS: atom_id res chain seq x y z
N MET A 1 -9.03 -6.99 -34.59
CA MET A 1 -7.79 -6.19 -34.52
C MET A 1 -7.66 -5.41 -33.21
N VAL A 2 -8.58 -4.50 -32.83
CA VAL A 2 -8.50 -3.76 -31.53
C VAL A 2 -8.31 -4.71 -30.33
N ALA A 3 -9.11 -5.79 -30.26
CA ALA A 3 -8.97 -6.81 -29.21
C ALA A 3 -7.61 -7.53 -29.22
N GLY A 4 -6.95 -7.66 -30.38
CA GLY A 4 -5.63 -8.28 -30.51
C GLY A 4 -4.55 -7.39 -29.89
N TYR A 5 -4.54 -6.10 -30.24
CA TYR A 5 -3.62 -5.12 -29.65
C TYR A 5 -3.82 -4.96 -28.14
N ASN A 6 -5.07 -4.97 -27.66
CA ASN A 6 -5.35 -4.93 -26.22
C ASN A 6 -4.80 -6.17 -25.49
N LYS A 7 -4.86 -7.36 -26.11
CA LYS A 7 -4.30 -8.59 -25.54
C LYS A 7 -2.76 -8.57 -25.49
N SER A 8 -2.11 -7.90 -26.43
CA SER A 8 -0.64 -7.76 -26.45
C SER A 8 -0.12 -6.58 -25.62
N GLY A 9 -1.01 -5.83 -24.95
CA GLY A 9 -0.64 -4.64 -24.17
C GLY A 9 -0.36 -3.38 -24.99
N ASP A 10 -0.46 -3.44 -26.33
CA ASP A 10 -0.31 -2.26 -27.19
C ASP A 10 -1.62 -1.47 -27.28
N VAL A 11 -1.99 -0.87 -26.15
CA VAL A 11 -3.25 -0.13 -26.02
C VAL A 11 -3.24 1.16 -26.86
N THR A 12 -2.06 1.69 -27.19
CA THR A 12 -1.92 2.88 -28.03
C THR A 12 -2.35 2.59 -29.46
N SER A 13 -1.88 1.50 -30.06
CA SER A 13 -2.33 1.08 -31.39
C SER A 13 -3.81 0.67 -31.37
N ALA A 14 -4.26 0.00 -30.30
CA ALA A 14 -5.67 -0.32 -30.11
C ALA A 14 -6.55 0.95 -30.13
N ARG A 15 -6.15 2.00 -29.42
CA ARG A 15 -6.84 3.30 -29.38
C ARG A 15 -6.88 3.96 -30.76
N LYS A 16 -5.72 4.07 -31.42
CA LYS A 16 -5.64 4.69 -32.76
C LYS A 16 -6.57 3.99 -33.75
N LEU A 17 -6.62 2.66 -33.71
CA LEU A 17 -7.51 1.89 -34.58
C LEU A 17 -8.97 2.13 -34.21
N PHE A 18 -9.31 2.10 -32.92
CA PHE A 18 -10.65 2.40 -32.44
C PHE A 18 -11.11 3.79 -32.91
N ASP A 19 -10.28 4.83 -32.79
CA ASP A 19 -10.61 6.19 -33.23
C ASP A 19 -10.95 6.28 -34.71
N LYS A 20 -10.17 5.60 -35.55
CA LYS A 20 -10.35 5.57 -37.01
C LYS A 20 -11.57 4.75 -37.47
N MET A 21 -12.25 4.02 -36.59
CA MET A 21 -13.43 3.25 -36.99
C MET A 21 -14.56 4.19 -37.45
N PRO A 22 -15.10 4.03 -38.67
CA PRO A 22 -16.16 4.89 -39.20
C PRO A 22 -17.46 4.73 -38.39
N GLU A 23 -17.76 3.50 -37.98
CA GLU A 23 -18.88 3.18 -37.10
C GLU A 23 -18.38 2.52 -35.82
N LYS A 24 -18.93 2.96 -34.68
CA LYS A 24 -18.64 2.43 -33.35
C LYS A 24 -19.93 1.99 -32.69
N ASN A 25 -20.02 0.71 -32.33
CA ASN A 25 -21.16 0.14 -31.62
C ASN A 25 -20.73 -0.30 -30.21
N LEU A 26 -21.68 -0.71 -29.38
CA LEU A 26 -21.42 -1.11 -27.99
C LEU A 26 -20.29 -2.15 -27.86
N VAL A 27 -20.15 -3.06 -28.82
CA VAL A 27 -19.08 -4.07 -28.80
C VAL A 27 -17.70 -3.42 -28.93
N THR A 28 -17.52 -2.48 -29.87
CA THR A 28 -16.22 -1.82 -30.07
C THR A 28 -15.84 -0.97 -28.87
N TRP A 29 -16.82 -0.25 -28.29
CA TRP A 29 -16.63 0.49 -27.05
C TRP A 29 -16.25 -0.45 -25.88
N SER A 30 -16.99 -1.54 -25.71
CA SER A 30 -16.74 -2.53 -24.64
C SER A 30 -15.36 -3.15 -24.75
N VAL A 31 -14.89 -3.47 -25.96
CA VAL A 31 -13.54 -4.02 -26.20
C VAL A 31 -12.46 -3.00 -25.82
N MET A 32 -12.68 -1.71 -26.13
CA MET A 32 -11.70 -0.68 -25.83
C MET A 32 -11.66 -0.33 -24.34
N ILE A 33 -12.81 -0.15 -23.69
CA ILE A 33 -12.92 0.15 -22.26
C ILE A 33 -12.33 -1.01 -21.43
N SER A 34 -12.73 -2.24 -21.71
CA SER A 34 -12.17 -3.41 -21.01
C SER A 34 -10.69 -3.62 -21.30
N GLY A 35 -10.24 -3.27 -22.51
CA GLY A 35 -8.83 -3.27 -22.88
C GLY A 35 -8.00 -2.28 -22.06
N TYR A 36 -8.50 -1.07 -21.85
CA TYR A 36 -7.86 -0.09 -20.97
C TYR A 36 -7.77 -0.60 -19.53
N ALA A 37 -8.89 -1.06 -18.96
CA ALA A 37 -8.94 -1.56 -17.59
C ALA A 37 -7.97 -2.74 -17.36
N LYS A 38 -7.95 -3.72 -18.28
CA LYS A 38 -7.05 -4.89 -18.19
C LYS A 38 -5.56 -4.53 -18.29
N ASN A 39 -5.24 -3.40 -18.91
CA ASN A 39 -3.88 -2.90 -19.05
C ASN A 39 -3.57 -1.77 -18.05
N ASN A 40 -4.32 -1.66 -16.95
CA ASN A 40 -4.14 -0.70 -15.86
C ASN A 40 -4.27 0.79 -16.23
N PHE A 41 -4.91 1.10 -17.36
CA PHE A 41 -5.25 2.47 -17.78
C PHE A 41 -6.66 2.82 -17.30
N PHE A 42 -6.88 2.77 -15.99
CA PHE A 42 -8.19 2.94 -15.36
C PHE A 42 -8.81 4.33 -15.60
N ASP A 43 -7.97 5.36 -15.59
CA ASP A 43 -8.35 6.75 -15.91
C ASP A 43 -8.93 6.83 -17.33
N LYS A 44 -8.21 6.28 -18.32
CA LYS A 44 -8.65 6.26 -19.73
C LYS A 44 -9.89 5.39 -19.94
N ALA A 45 -10.06 4.33 -19.16
CA ALA A 45 -11.26 3.51 -19.19
C ALA A 45 -12.51 4.33 -18.77
N LEU A 46 -12.39 5.12 -17.70
CA LEU A 46 -13.47 6.01 -17.24
C LEU A 46 -13.73 7.17 -18.22
N GLU A 47 -12.69 7.81 -18.74
CA GLU A 47 -12.82 8.84 -19.78
C GLU A 47 -13.61 8.30 -20.98
N LEU A 48 -13.27 7.08 -21.42
CA LEU A 48 -13.93 6.47 -22.55
C LEU A 48 -15.38 6.04 -22.25
N TYR A 49 -15.66 5.64 -21.01
CA TYR A 49 -17.01 5.39 -20.55
C TYR A 49 -17.88 6.65 -20.55
N PHE A 50 -17.38 7.78 -20.06
CA PHE A 50 -18.12 9.05 -20.14
C PHE A 50 -18.35 9.51 -21.59
N LEU A 51 -17.38 9.24 -22.48
CA LEU A 51 -17.59 9.46 -23.91
C LEU A 51 -18.67 8.54 -24.49
N LEU A 52 -18.68 7.26 -24.11
CA LEU A 52 -19.74 6.31 -24.49
C LEU A 52 -21.12 6.83 -24.05
N GLN A 53 -21.24 7.32 -22.81
CA GLN A 53 -22.48 7.88 -22.28
C GLN A 53 -22.92 9.16 -23.01
N SER A 54 -21.98 10.08 -23.29
CA SER A 54 -22.31 11.33 -24.01
C SER A 54 -22.73 11.09 -25.46
N LYS A 55 -22.37 9.93 -26.04
CA LYS A 55 -22.86 9.47 -27.34
C LYS A 55 -24.21 8.74 -27.27
N GLY A 56 -24.84 8.67 -26.09
CA GLY A 56 -26.14 8.03 -25.90
C GLY A 56 -26.11 6.50 -26.01
N VAL A 57 -24.93 5.88 -26.00
CA VAL A 57 -24.81 4.42 -26.06
C VAL A 57 -25.02 3.87 -24.66
N GLN A 58 -25.95 2.91 -24.49
CA GLN A 58 -26.19 2.29 -23.19
C GLN A 58 -25.10 1.26 -22.88
N ALA A 59 -24.48 1.36 -21.70
CA ALA A 59 -23.46 0.42 -21.26
C ALA A 59 -24.08 -0.93 -20.87
N ASN A 60 -23.43 -2.02 -21.27
CA ASN A 60 -23.79 -3.36 -20.81
C ASN A 60 -22.96 -3.79 -19.59
N GLU A 61 -23.25 -4.99 -19.10
CA GLU A 61 -22.58 -5.57 -17.94
C GLU A 61 -21.04 -5.58 -18.06
N THR A 62 -20.51 -5.94 -19.23
CA THR A 62 -19.05 -5.99 -19.46
C THR A 62 -18.38 -4.63 -19.34
N VAL A 63 -19.02 -3.57 -19.86
CA VAL A 63 -18.55 -2.19 -19.67
C VAL A 63 -18.60 -1.83 -18.19
N MET A 64 -19.72 -2.12 -17.50
CA MET A 64 -19.88 -1.76 -16.10
C MET A 64 -18.90 -2.49 -15.18
N VAL A 65 -18.59 -3.77 -15.41
CA VAL A 65 -17.52 -4.48 -14.67
C VAL A 65 -16.18 -3.74 -14.82
N SER A 66 -15.85 -3.27 -16.03
CA SER A 66 -14.60 -2.55 -16.30
C SER A 66 -14.57 -1.17 -15.65
N VAL A 67 -15.71 -0.47 -15.62
CA VAL A 67 -15.87 0.83 -14.97
C VAL A 67 -15.75 0.70 -13.45
N ILE A 68 -16.47 -0.25 -12.85
CA ILE A 68 -16.43 -0.52 -11.41
C ILE A 68 -15.01 -0.90 -10.97
N ALA A 69 -14.31 -1.78 -11.71
CA ALA A 69 -12.93 -2.11 -11.42
C ALA A 69 -12.01 -0.87 -11.52
N SER A 70 -12.22 -0.01 -12.52
CA SER A 70 -11.45 1.22 -12.67
C SER A 70 -11.65 2.16 -11.48
N CYS A 71 -12.90 2.33 -11.01
CA CYS A 71 -13.18 3.10 -9.79
C CYS A 71 -12.47 2.51 -8.57
N ALA A 72 -12.49 1.19 -8.41
CA ALA A 72 -11.82 0.48 -7.31
C ALA A 72 -10.32 0.79 -7.26
N HIS A 73 -9.65 0.71 -8.41
CA HIS A 73 -8.21 0.95 -8.51
C HIS A 73 -7.84 2.42 -8.27
N LEU A 74 -8.65 3.34 -8.79
CA LEU A 74 -8.47 4.78 -8.61
C LEU A 74 -8.87 5.26 -7.19
N GLY A 75 -9.62 4.45 -6.44
CA GLY A 75 -10.26 4.86 -5.19
C GLY A 75 -11.32 5.93 -5.39
N ALA A 76 -11.98 5.92 -6.55
CA ALA A 76 -13.02 6.87 -6.93
C ALA A 76 -14.38 6.40 -6.40
N LEU A 77 -14.67 6.71 -5.14
CA LEU A 77 -15.88 6.31 -4.44
C LEU A 77 -17.13 6.95 -5.07
N GLU A 78 -17.10 8.25 -5.35
CA GLU A 78 -18.25 8.98 -5.90
C GLU A 78 -18.60 8.44 -7.29
N LEU A 79 -17.59 8.27 -8.15
CA LEU A 79 -17.78 7.66 -9.48
C LEU A 79 -18.24 6.20 -9.38
N GLY A 80 -17.72 5.44 -8.42
CA GLY A 80 -18.16 4.08 -8.14
C GLY A 80 -19.63 4.01 -7.73
N GLU A 81 -20.10 4.92 -6.88
CA GLU A 81 -21.49 5.03 -6.47
C GLU A 81 -22.40 5.42 -7.63
N ARG A 82 -22.00 6.41 -8.43
CA ARG A 82 -22.73 6.80 -9.65
C ARG A 82 -22.84 5.65 -10.65
N ALA A 83 -21.78 4.85 -10.80
CA ALA A 83 -21.80 3.66 -11.64
C ALA A 83 -22.73 2.56 -11.08
N HIS A 84 -22.76 2.38 -9.76
CA HIS A 84 -23.70 1.46 -9.11
C HIS A 84 -25.17 1.92 -9.28
N ASP A 85 -25.44 3.22 -9.08
CA ASP A 85 -26.76 3.80 -9.35
C ASP A 85 -27.18 3.62 -10.81
N TYR A 86 -26.26 3.74 -11.76
CA TYR A 86 -26.53 3.47 -13.16
C TYR A 86 -26.97 2.02 -13.38
N ILE A 87 -26.30 1.04 -12.77
CA ILE A 87 -26.66 -0.39 -12.85
C ILE A 87 -28.09 -0.60 -12.36
N LEU A 88 -28.45 -0.01 -11.22
CA LEU A 88 -29.79 -0.13 -10.62
C LEU A 88 -30.87 0.53 -11.48
N ARG A 89 -30.65 1.77 -11.93
CA ARG A 89 -31.62 2.53 -12.75
C ARG A 89 -31.89 1.87 -14.10
N ASN A 90 -30.88 1.24 -14.68
CA ASN A 90 -31.01 0.52 -15.95
C ASN A 90 -31.47 -0.94 -15.77
N LYS A 91 -31.84 -1.35 -14.55
CA LYS A 91 -32.31 -2.71 -14.22
C LYS A 91 -31.35 -3.79 -14.72
N MET A 92 -30.05 -3.52 -14.65
CA MET A 92 -29.03 -4.46 -15.11
C MET A 92 -28.95 -5.62 -14.11
N THR A 93 -28.88 -6.85 -14.62
CA THR A 93 -28.72 -8.03 -13.77
C THR A 93 -27.37 -8.02 -13.09
N VAL A 94 -27.34 -7.90 -11.76
CA VAL A 94 -26.12 -8.04 -10.97
C VAL A 94 -25.83 -9.52 -10.77
N ASN A 95 -25.08 -10.10 -11.70
CA ASN A 95 -24.58 -11.46 -11.54
C ASN A 95 -23.39 -11.48 -10.56
N LEU A 96 -22.89 -12.69 -10.25
CA LEU A 96 -21.77 -12.86 -9.31
C LEU A 96 -20.50 -12.08 -9.72
N ILE A 97 -20.23 -11.91 -11.02
CA ILE A 97 -19.04 -11.20 -11.50
C ILE A 97 -19.17 -9.71 -11.20
N LEU A 98 -20.28 -9.09 -11.61
CA LEU A 98 -20.54 -7.68 -11.36
C LEU A 98 -20.70 -7.39 -9.87
N GLY A 99 -21.39 -8.26 -9.15
CA GLY A 99 -21.55 -8.18 -7.70
C GLY A 99 -20.22 -8.25 -6.95
N THR A 100 -19.34 -9.18 -7.32
CA THR A 100 -17.99 -9.27 -6.72
C THR A 100 -17.14 -8.05 -7.05
N ALA A 101 -17.26 -7.49 -8.26
CA ALA A 101 -16.58 -6.25 -8.63
C ALA A 101 -17.07 -5.06 -7.79
N LEU A 102 -18.38 -4.97 -7.51
CA LEU A 102 -18.95 -3.95 -6.63
C LEU A 102 -18.44 -4.07 -5.18
N VAL A 103 -18.35 -5.30 -4.66
CA VAL A 103 -17.74 -5.57 -3.34
C VAL A 103 -16.29 -5.09 -3.29
N ASP A 104 -15.47 -5.45 -4.30
CA ASP A 104 -14.07 -5.00 -4.39
C ASP A 104 -13.97 -3.47 -4.47
N MET A 105 -14.82 -2.85 -5.29
CA MET A 105 -14.86 -1.40 -5.46
C MET A 105 -15.15 -0.68 -4.15
N TYR A 106 -16.23 -1.03 -3.45
CA TYR A 106 -16.56 -0.39 -2.19
C TYR A 106 -15.47 -0.61 -1.13
N ALA A 107 -14.91 -1.82 -1.05
CA ALA A 107 -13.83 -2.12 -0.13
C ALA A 107 -12.57 -1.27 -0.41
N ARG A 108 -12.13 -1.19 -1.67
CA ARG A 108 -10.94 -0.41 -2.08
C ARG A 108 -11.14 1.10 -2.10
N CYS A 109 -12.38 1.57 -2.19
CA CYS A 109 -12.73 2.98 -2.07
C CYS A 109 -12.94 3.43 -0.62
N GLY A 110 -12.77 2.53 0.35
CA GLY A 110 -12.81 2.87 1.77
C GLY A 110 -14.19 2.83 2.41
N SER A 111 -15.18 2.19 1.75
CA SER A 111 -16.54 2.01 2.26
C SER A 111 -16.83 0.52 2.51
N ILE A 112 -16.19 -0.03 3.54
CA ILE A 112 -16.32 -1.47 3.85
C ILE A 112 -17.76 -1.88 4.17
N ASP A 113 -18.55 -1.00 4.79
CA ASP A 113 -19.94 -1.31 5.15
C ASP A 113 -20.82 -1.49 3.92
N LYS A 114 -20.63 -0.67 2.88
CA LYS A 114 -21.31 -0.85 1.59
C LYS A 114 -20.82 -2.13 0.88
N ALA A 115 -19.55 -2.48 1.03
CA ALA A 115 -19.03 -3.74 0.49
C ALA A 115 -19.70 -4.96 1.12
N ILE A 116 -19.88 -4.96 2.45
CA ILE A 116 -20.63 -6.01 3.18
C ILE A 116 -22.09 -6.03 2.71
N TRP A 117 -22.73 -4.87 2.62
CA TRP A 117 -24.12 -4.78 2.16
C TRP A 117 -24.30 -5.39 0.77
N VAL A 118 -23.45 -5.04 -0.21
CA VAL A 118 -23.51 -5.64 -1.55
C VAL A 118 -23.27 -7.15 -1.50
N PHE A 119 -22.30 -7.61 -0.69
CA PHE A 119 -21.98 -9.02 -0.55
C PHE A 119 -23.18 -9.83 -0.02
N ASP A 120 -23.87 -9.31 0.99
CA ASP A 120 -25.05 -9.95 1.59
C ASP A 120 -26.26 -9.99 0.64
N GLN A 121 -26.30 -9.13 -0.38
CA GLN A 121 -27.34 -9.17 -1.42
C GLN A 121 -27.01 -10.14 -2.58
N LEU A 122 -25.84 -10.79 -2.59
CA LEU A 122 -25.49 -11.71 -3.67
C LEU A 122 -26.36 -12.98 -3.63
N PRO A 123 -27.03 -13.37 -4.73
CA PRO A 123 -27.91 -14.54 -4.75
C PRO A 123 -27.15 -15.87 -4.57
N ARG A 124 -25.86 -15.86 -4.90
CA ARG A 124 -24.92 -16.94 -4.64
C ARG A 124 -23.56 -16.34 -4.35
N THR A 125 -22.77 -17.02 -3.54
CA THR A 125 -21.37 -16.64 -3.26
C THR A 125 -20.44 -17.77 -3.65
N ASP A 126 -19.25 -17.42 -4.13
CA ASP A 126 -18.16 -18.37 -4.39
C ASP A 126 -16.88 -17.97 -3.63
N ALA A 127 -15.84 -18.81 -3.71
CA ALA A 127 -14.57 -18.54 -3.05
C ALA A 127 -13.96 -17.18 -3.43
N LEU A 128 -14.20 -16.67 -4.64
CA LEU A 128 -13.69 -15.37 -5.07
C LEU A 128 -14.41 -14.23 -4.33
N SER A 129 -15.73 -14.22 -4.29
CA SER A 129 -16.51 -13.19 -3.59
C SER A 129 -16.16 -13.10 -2.10
N TRP A 130 -16.01 -14.25 -1.41
CA TRP A 130 -15.56 -14.31 -0.02
C TRP A 130 -14.13 -13.77 0.14
N THR A 131 -13.22 -14.19 -0.74
CA THR A 131 -11.82 -13.74 -0.72
C THR A 131 -11.71 -12.22 -0.92
N THR A 132 -12.51 -11.65 -1.83
CA THR A 132 -12.58 -10.20 -2.07
C THR A 132 -12.97 -9.46 -0.79
N LEU A 133 -14.00 -9.92 -0.08
CA LEU A 133 -14.44 -9.29 1.16
C LEU A 133 -13.41 -9.45 2.29
N ILE A 134 -12.80 -10.63 2.43
CA ILE A 134 -11.72 -10.90 3.40
C ILE A 134 -10.51 -9.99 3.13
N ALA A 135 -10.11 -9.83 1.87
CA ALA A 135 -9.05 -8.91 1.48
C ALA A 135 -9.42 -7.45 1.79
N GLY A 136 -10.69 -7.08 1.60
CA GLY A 136 -11.24 -5.81 2.05
C GLY A 136 -11.04 -5.59 3.56
N PHE A 137 -11.44 -6.54 4.40
CA PHE A 137 -11.21 -6.46 5.85
C PHE A 137 -9.72 -6.33 6.20
N ALA A 138 -8.86 -7.11 5.53
CA ALA A 138 -7.41 -7.04 5.72
C ALA A 138 -6.84 -5.65 5.41
N MET A 139 -7.25 -5.04 4.30
CA MET A 139 -6.82 -3.69 3.90
C MET A 139 -7.28 -2.63 4.89
N HIS A 140 -8.45 -2.79 5.49
CA HIS A 140 -8.99 -1.88 6.51
C HIS A 140 -8.41 -2.11 7.91
N GLY A 141 -7.62 -3.18 8.11
CA GLY A 141 -7.05 -3.55 9.41
C GLY A 141 -8.02 -4.27 10.33
N TYR A 142 -9.17 -4.74 9.83
CA TYR A 142 -10.14 -5.51 10.59
C TYR A 142 -9.78 -7.01 10.61
N ALA A 143 -8.65 -7.33 11.25
CA ALA A 143 -8.08 -8.67 11.27
C ALA A 143 -9.06 -9.74 11.79
N GLU A 144 -9.72 -9.47 12.92
CA GLU A 144 -10.69 -10.39 13.51
C GLU A 144 -11.87 -10.68 12.57
N LYS A 145 -12.44 -9.65 11.92
CA LYS A 145 -13.52 -9.84 10.94
C LYS A 145 -13.04 -10.63 9.73
N ALA A 146 -11.81 -10.41 9.26
CA ALA A 146 -11.24 -11.20 8.16
C ALA A 146 -11.17 -12.69 8.51
N LEU A 147 -10.77 -13.02 9.74
CA LEU A 147 -10.70 -14.40 10.24
C LEU A 147 -12.07 -15.03 10.50
N GLU A 148 -13.03 -14.22 10.98
CA GLU A 148 -14.42 -14.64 11.13
C GLU A 148 -15.02 -15.02 9.77
N TYR A 149 -14.86 -14.17 8.75
CA TYR A 149 -15.37 -14.43 7.41
C TYR A 149 -14.65 -15.59 6.72
N PHE A 150 -13.35 -15.77 6.98
CA PHE A 150 -12.62 -16.98 6.56
C PHE A 150 -13.25 -18.24 7.16
N SER A 151 -13.52 -18.24 8.46
CA SER A 151 -14.16 -19.37 9.15
C SER A 151 -15.58 -19.62 8.64
N ARG A 152 -16.33 -18.56 8.30
CA ARG A 152 -17.67 -18.67 7.68
C ARG A 152 -17.59 -19.26 6.26
N MET A 153 -16.58 -18.88 5.48
CA MET A 153 -16.32 -19.46 4.16
C MET A 153 -16.07 -20.96 4.24
N GLU A 154 -15.25 -21.41 5.20
CA GLU A 154 -14.98 -22.84 5.45
C GLU A 154 -16.28 -23.59 5.83
N LYS A 155 -17.08 -23.02 6.74
CA LYS A 155 -18.38 -23.59 7.16
C LYS A 155 -19.40 -23.67 6.01
N ALA A 156 -19.30 -22.78 5.02
CA ALA A 156 -20.12 -22.82 3.81
C ALA A 156 -19.65 -23.88 2.80
N GLY A 157 -18.62 -24.68 3.14
CA GLY A 157 -18.07 -25.72 2.27
C GLY A 157 -17.22 -25.17 1.11
N LEU A 158 -16.84 -23.90 1.16
CA LEU A 158 -16.02 -23.28 0.12
C LEU A 158 -14.54 -23.41 0.48
N ALA A 159 -13.80 -24.14 -0.33
CA ALA A 159 -12.35 -24.31 -0.14
C ALA A 159 -11.60 -22.98 -0.36
N PRO A 160 -10.80 -22.52 0.63
CA PRO A 160 -9.87 -21.43 0.45
C PRO A 160 -8.93 -21.66 -0.73
N ARG A 161 -8.56 -20.57 -1.41
CA ARG A 161 -7.56 -20.57 -2.48
C ARG A 161 -6.28 -19.90 -2.00
N GLU A 162 -5.22 -19.99 -2.79
CA GLU A 162 -3.95 -19.28 -2.55
C GLU A 162 -4.18 -17.80 -2.19
N ILE A 163 -4.95 -17.08 -3.02
CA ILE A 163 -5.27 -15.67 -2.78
C ILE A 163 -6.03 -15.41 -1.46
N THR A 164 -6.80 -16.38 -0.97
CA THR A 164 -7.50 -16.30 0.31
C THR A 164 -6.50 -16.29 1.46
N PHE A 165 -5.46 -17.14 1.38
CA PHE A 165 -4.37 -17.17 2.35
C PHE A 165 -3.56 -15.87 2.35
N THR A 166 -3.26 -15.31 1.18
CA THR A 166 -2.63 -13.97 1.11
C THR A 166 -3.45 -12.91 1.85
N ALA A 167 -4.78 -12.94 1.71
CA ALA A 167 -5.68 -12.01 2.38
C ALA A 167 -5.70 -12.18 3.91
N VAL A 168 -5.90 -13.40 4.43
CA VAL A 168 -5.93 -13.64 5.89
C VAL A 168 -4.57 -13.45 6.55
N LEU A 169 -3.47 -13.81 5.88
CA LEU A 169 -2.12 -13.56 6.39
C LEU A 169 -1.83 -12.05 6.45
N SER A 170 -2.23 -11.29 5.43
CA SER A 170 -2.16 -9.84 5.45
C SER A 170 -2.98 -9.24 6.60
N ALA A 171 -4.17 -9.80 6.86
CA ALA A 171 -5.01 -9.38 7.97
C ALA A 171 -4.32 -9.62 9.33
N CYS A 172 -3.78 -10.83 9.56
CA CYS A 172 -3.01 -11.16 10.74
C CYS A 172 -1.79 -10.26 10.91
N SER A 173 -1.10 -9.97 9.80
CA SER A 173 0.07 -9.10 9.77
C SER A 173 -0.26 -7.66 10.14
N HIS A 174 -1.36 -7.12 9.61
CA HIS A 174 -1.83 -5.78 9.96
C HIS A 174 -2.39 -5.68 11.39
N GLY A 175 -2.97 -6.77 11.90
CA GLY A 175 -3.51 -6.87 13.26
C GLY A 175 -2.49 -7.30 14.33
N GLY A 176 -1.27 -7.67 13.94
CA GLY A 176 -0.26 -8.20 14.87
C GLY A 176 -0.58 -9.60 15.42
N LEU A 177 -1.46 -10.36 14.76
CA LEU A 177 -1.87 -11.72 15.17
C LEU A 177 -0.83 -12.76 14.73
N VAL A 178 0.32 -12.76 15.38
CA VAL A 178 1.49 -13.55 14.96
C VAL A 178 1.23 -15.06 14.99
N GLU A 179 0.75 -15.56 16.13
CA GLU A 179 0.47 -16.98 16.33
C GLU A 179 -0.56 -17.48 15.33
N ARG A 180 -1.67 -16.76 15.20
CA ARG A 180 -2.74 -17.10 14.26
C ARG A 180 -2.28 -17.07 12.80
N GLY A 181 -1.44 -16.10 12.43
CA GLY A 181 -0.86 -16.06 11.08
C GLY A 181 0.06 -17.24 10.79
N LEU A 182 0.83 -17.72 11.78
CA LEU A 182 1.67 -18.91 11.64
C LEU A 182 0.83 -20.19 11.49
N GLU A 183 -0.20 -20.35 12.32
CA GLU A 183 -1.13 -21.48 12.22
C GLU A 183 -1.79 -21.57 10.84
N LEU A 184 -2.27 -20.43 10.32
CA LEU A 184 -2.87 -20.36 8.99
C LEU A 184 -1.88 -20.68 7.89
N PHE A 185 -0.64 -20.19 7.99
CA PHE A 185 0.41 -20.47 7.02
C PHE A 185 0.75 -21.96 6.97
N GLU A 186 0.87 -22.62 8.12
CA GLU A 186 1.11 -24.06 8.20
C GLU A 186 -0.09 -24.88 7.70
N SER A 187 -1.31 -24.41 7.97
CA SER A 187 -2.55 -25.06 7.51
C SER A 187 -2.64 -25.12 5.99
N MET A 188 -2.02 -24.19 5.25
CA MET A 188 -2.02 -24.18 3.79
C MET A 188 -1.57 -25.53 3.22
N LYS A 189 -0.44 -26.05 3.70
CA LYS A 189 0.10 -27.32 3.23
C LYS A 189 -0.58 -28.51 3.88
N ARG A 190 -0.79 -28.44 5.21
CA ARG A 190 -1.30 -29.53 6.03
C ARG A 190 -2.76 -29.87 5.70
N ASP A 191 -3.60 -28.86 5.62
CA ASP A 191 -5.05 -29.00 5.57
C ASP A 191 -5.61 -28.75 4.16
N TYR A 192 -4.95 -27.87 3.38
CA TYR A 192 -5.43 -27.43 2.06
C TYR A 192 -4.61 -27.90 0.85
N ARG A 193 -3.44 -28.54 1.08
CA ARG A 193 -2.50 -28.95 0.02
C ARG A 193 -2.06 -27.80 -0.91
N ILE A 194 -2.06 -26.59 -0.38
CA ILE A 194 -1.61 -25.38 -1.06
C ILE A 194 -0.16 -25.14 -0.67
N GLU A 195 0.73 -25.13 -1.66
CA GLU A 195 2.15 -24.83 -1.41
C GLU A 195 2.33 -23.31 -1.21
N PRO A 196 2.95 -22.87 -0.10
CA PRO A 196 3.19 -21.44 0.12
C PRO A 196 4.09 -20.81 -0.95
N ARG A 197 3.55 -19.81 -1.63
CA ARG A 197 4.28 -18.94 -2.58
C ARG A 197 4.87 -17.70 -1.89
N LEU A 198 5.81 -17.01 -2.56
CA LEU A 198 6.46 -15.77 -2.08
C LEU A 198 5.48 -14.73 -1.53
N GLU A 199 4.30 -14.60 -2.14
CA GLU A 199 3.25 -13.67 -1.72
C GLU A 199 2.78 -13.96 -0.29
N HIS A 200 2.65 -15.24 0.09
CA HIS A 200 2.27 -15.67 1.43
C HIS A 200 3.38 -15.37 2.44
N TYR A 201 4.63 -15.68 2.10
CA TYR A 201 5.78 -15.35 2.96
C TYR A 201 5.90 -13.84 3.20
N GLY A 202 5.65 -13.02 2.18
CA GLY A 202 5.65 -11.56 2.30
C GLY A 202 4.53 -11.02 3.21
N CYS A 203 3.42 -11.76 3.33
CA CYS A 203 2.28 -11.40 4.17
C CYS A 203 2.38 -11.97 5.59
N MET A 204 3.38 -12.80 5.90
CA MET A 204 3.52 -13.35 7.24
C MET A 204 3.69 -12.25 8.29
N PRO A 205 3.06 -12.36 9.48
CA PRO A 205 3.34 -11.46 10.60
C PRO A 205 4.81 -11.50 11.05
N ASN A 206 5.54 -12.54 10.62
CA ASN A 206 6.99 -12.72 10.76
C ASN A 206 7.80 -12.20 9.54
N ALA A 207 7.20 -11.66 8.49
CA ALA A 207 7.92 -10.90 7.45
C ALA A 207 8.73 -9.72 8.02
N PRO A 208 8.28 -9.09 9.13
CA PRO A 208 9.13 -8.33 10.03
C PRO A 208 10.47 -8.93 10.43
N ILE A 209 10.60 -10.25 10.59
CA ILE A 209 11.85 -10.95 10.90
C ILE A 209 12.76 -10.94 9.66
N TRP A 210 12.22 -11.04 8.44
CA TRP A 210 12.97 -10.89 7.20
C TRP A 210 13.34 -9.43 6.90
N GLY A 211 12.44 -8.48 7.21
CA GLY A 211 12.71 -7.04 7.15
C GLY A 211 13.69 -6.58 8.24
N ALA A 212 13.68 -7.21 9.42
CA ALA A 212 14.67 -7.06 10.47
C ALA A 212 15.97 -7.79 10.13
N LEU A 213 15.94 -8.90 9.40
CA LEU A 213 17.14 -9.59 8.91
C LEU A 213 17.83 -8.72 7.85
N VAL A 214 17.08 -8.16 6.91
CA VAL A 214 17.58 -7.18 5.92
C VAL A 214 17.95 -5.84 6.60
N GLY A 215 17.18 -5.42 7.61
CA GLY A 215 17.43 -4.25 8.45
C GLY A 215 18.62 -4.39 9.41
N ALA A 216 18.92 -5.60 9.85
CA ALA A 216 20.10 -5.99 10.62
C ALA A 216 21.30 -6.17 9.69
N CYS A 217 21.12 -6.69 8.47
CA CYS A 217 22.13 -6.60 7.41
C CYS A 217 22.48 -5.13 7.08
N ARG A 218 21.50 -4.21 7.14
CA ARG A 218 21.66 -2.74 7.07
C ARG A 218 22.47 -2.15 8.24
N ILE A 219 22.38 -2.72 9.45
CA ILE A 219 23.13 -2.26 10.65
C ILE A 219 24.51 -2.92 10.76
N HIS A 220 24.65 -4.17 10.34
CA HIS A 220 25.87 -4.99 10.48
C HIS A 220 26.72 -5.09 9.20
N LYS A 221 26.38 -4.35 8.13
CA LYS A 221 27.06 -4.38 6.81
C LYS A 221 27.20 -5.78 6.18
N ASN A 222 26.34 -6.73 6.56
CA ASN A 222 26.39 -8.10 6.01
C ASN A 222 25.56 -8.18 4.71
N SER A 223 26.13 -7.66 3.63
CA SER A 223 25.47 -7.51 2.32
C SER A 223 25.17 -8.84 1.59
N GLU A 224 25.81 -9.94 1.98
CA GLU A 224 25.84 -11.18 1.20
C GLU A 224 24.51 -11.97 1.26
N ILE A 225 23.87 -12.01 2.43
CA ILE A 225 22.58 -12.69 2.61
C ILE A 225 21.44 -11.92 1.92
N ALA A 226 21.44 -10.60 2.06
CA ALA A 226 20.45 -9.72 1.42
C ALA A 226 20.59 -9.75 -0.12
N GLU A 227 21.84 -9.85 -0.60
CA GLU A 227 22.15 -10.04 -2.02
C GLU A 227 21.63 -11.37 -2.56
N ARG A 228 21.86 -12.49 -1.85
CA ARG A 228 21.35 -13.81 -2.27
C ARG A 228 19.82 -13.82 -2.35
N ALA A 229 19.14 -13.29 -1.33
CA ALA A 229 17.68 -13.19 -1.35
C ALA A 229 17.18 -12.28 -2.50
N GLY A 230 17.82 -11.12 -2.72
CA GLY A 230 17.46 -10.20 -3.80
C GLY A 230 17.64 -10.79 -5.20
N LYS A 231 18.75 -11.50 -5.45
CA LYS A 231 19.03 -12.15 -6.73
C LYS A 231 18.03 -13.27 -7.03
N THR A 232 17.73 -14.12 -6.06
CA THR A 232 16.70 -15.16 -6.21
C THR A 232 15.31 -14.57 -6.51
N LEU A 233 14.94 -13.45 -5.87
CA LEU A 233 13.66 -12.78 -6.16
C LEU A 233 13.56 -12.27 -7.61
N ILE A 234 14.68 -11.77 -8.16
CA ILE A 234 14.78 -11.29 -9.53
C ILE A 234 14.73 -12.44 -10.55
N GLU A 235 15.32 -13.59 -10.24
CA GLU A 235 15.26 -14.78 -11.10
C GLU A 235 13.84 -15.36 -11.16
N LEU A 236 13.11 -15.35 -10.04
CA LEU A 236 11.77 -15.93 -9.94
C LEU A 236 10.65 -15.09 -10.57
N LYS A 237 10.75 -13.75 -10.46
CA LYS A 237 9.81 -12.82 -11.11
C LYS A 237 10.59 -11.67 -11.77
N PRO A 238 11.20 -11.93 -12.93
CA PRO A 238 12.03 -10.96 -13.63
C PRO A 238 11.27 -9.69 -14.03
N GLU A 239 9.95 -9.73 -14.14
CA GLU A 239 9.09 -8.61 -14.47
C GLU A 239 8.83 -7.64 -13.28
N HIS A 240 9.14 -8.05 -12.04
CA HIS A 240 8.78 -7.29 -10.85
C HIS A 240 9.84 -6.24 -10.46
N SER A 241 9.63 -4.99 -10.89
CA SER A 241 10.57 -3.87 -10.67
C SER A 241 10.95 -3.61 -9.20
N GLY A 242 10.07 -3.96 -8.25
CA GLY A 242 10.33 -3.72 -6.82
C GLY A 242 11.53 -4.48 -6.27
N TYR A 243 11.86 -5.65 -6.83
CA TYR A 243 12.98 -6.47 -6.35
C TYR A 243 14.32 -5.89 -6.77
N TYR A 244 14.41 -5.42 -8.01
CA TYR A 244 15.57 -4.70 -8.53
C TYR A 244 15.85 -3.44 -7.72
N VAL A 245 14.81 -2.63 -7.46
CA VAL A 245 14.95 -1.39 -6.67
C VAL A 245 15.39 -1.69 -5.24
N LEU A 246 14.83 -2.73 -4.61
CA LEU A 246 15.24 -3.14 -3.26
C LEU A 246 16.73 -3.54 -3.21
N LEU A 247 17.18 -4.38 -4.15
CA LEU A 247 18.57 -4.82 -4.22
C LEU A 247 19.53 -3.68 -4.59
N SER A 248 19.13 -2.81 -5.52
CA SER A 248 19.86 -1.61 -5.89
C SER A 248 20.06 -0.68 -4.69
N ASN A 249 19.02 -0.44 -3.88
CA ASN A 249 19.12 0.35 -2.66
C ASN A 249 20.07 -0.29 -1.63
N ILE A 250 20.09 -1.63 -1.53
CA ILE A 250 21.02 -2.35 -0.65
C ILE A 250 22.48 -2.16 -1.11
N TYR A 251 22.74 -2.25 -2.42
CA TYR A 251 24.07 -2.03 -2.98
C TYR A 251 24.54 -0.58 -2.82
N ALA A 252 23.68 0.40 -3.12
CA ALA A 252 23.99 1.83 -2.97
C ALA A 252 24.39 2.18 -1.54
N ARG A 253 23.64 1.70 -0.53
CA ARG A 253 23.96 1.93 0.89
C ARG A 253 25.20 1.18 1.38
N SER A 254 25.63 0.15 0.64
CA SER A 254 26.88 -0.58 0.89
C SER A 254 28.06 -0.01 0.09
N ASN A 255 27.90 1.14 -0.57
CA ASN A 255 28.88 1.76 -1.49
C ASN A 255 29.33 0.82 -2.63
N LYS A 256 28.50 -0.16 -3.00
CA LYS A 256 28.75 -1.11 -4.10
C LYS A 256 28.17 -0.57 -5.40
N TRP A 257 28.72 0.53 -5.90
CA TRP A 257 28.17 1.27 -7.05
C TRP A 257 28.18 0.48 -8.36
N GLU A 258 29.19 -0.36 -8.58
CA GLU A 258 29.24 -1.27 -9.72
C GLU A 258 28.03 -2.22 -9.75
N ASN A 259 27.66 -2.78 -8.59
CA ASN A 259 26.47 -3.62 -8.48
C ASN A 259 25.17 -2.84 -8.70
N VAL A 260 25.10 -1.56 -8.30
CA VAL A 260 23.95 -0.69 -8.60
C VAL A 260 23.79 -0.54 -10.11
N GLU A 261 24.88 -0.27 -10.82
CA GLU A 261 24.87 -0.12 -12.28
C GLU A 261 24.48 -1.44 -12.97
N ASN A 262 25.01 -2.57 -12.51
CA ASN A 262 24.62 -3.89 -13.01
C ASN A 262 23.12 -4.16 -12.86
N ILE A 263 22.53 -3.80 -11.72
CA ILE A 263 21.08 -3.94 -11.52
C ILE A 263 20.29 -3.01 -12.44
N ARG A 264 20.75 -1.75 -12.64
CA ARG A 264 20.12 -0.80 -13.57
C ARG A 264 20.19 -1.31 -15.01
N GLN A 265 21.31 -1.88 -15.41
CA GLN A 265 21.51 -2.49 -16.73
C GLN A 265 20.60 -3.71 -16.93
N MET A 266 20.51 -4.61 -15.93
CA MET A 266 19.58 -5.73 -15.95
C MET A 266 18.12 -5.29 -16.09
N MET A 267 17.73 -4.17 -15.46
CA MET A 267 16.40 -3.60 -15.63
C MET A 267 16.16 -3.12 -17.06
N LYS A 268 17.15 -2.44 -17.68
CA LYS A 268 17.07 -1.99 -19.07
C LYS A 268 16.95 -3.15 -20.05
N GLU A 269 17.81 -4.16 -19.93
CA GLU A 269 17.86 -5.33 -20.83
C GLU A 269 16.56 -6.14 -20.77
N ARG A 270 15.96 -6.25 -19.59
CA ARG A 270 14.69 -6.97 -19.39
C ARG A 270 13.46 -6.10 -19.60
N GLY A 271 13.62 -4.83 -20.00
CA GLY A 271 12.52 -3.89 -20.20
C GLY A 271 11.72 -3.57 -18.93
N VAL A 272 12.32 -3.76 -17.75
CA VAL A 272 11.67 -3.57 -16.45
C VAL A 272 11.76 -2.09 -16.06
N VAL A 273 10.60 -1.42 -16.05
CA VAL A 273 10.51 0.00 -15.69
C VAL A 273 9.91 0.14 -14.28
N LYS A 274 10.54 0.94 -13.43
CA LYS A 274 9.95 1.32 -12.13
C LYS A 274 8.77 2.27 -12.40
N PRO A 275 7.53 1.93 -11.98
CA PRO A 275 6.42 2.85 -12.13
C PRO A 275 6.65 4.08 -11.24
N PRO A 276 6.41 5.30 -11.73
CA PRO A 276 6.52 6.51 -10.92
C PRO A 276 5.49 6.47 -9.78
N GLY A 277 5.89 6.97 -8.61
CA GLY A 277 4.98 7.15 -7.49
C GLY A 277 4.00 8.29 -7.79
N TYR A 278 2.71 8.04 -7.61
CA TYR A 278 1.67 9.04 -7.77
C TYR A 278 0.58 8.87 -6.71
N THR A 279 -0.07 9.98 -6.37
CA THR A 279 -1.23 10.00 -5.49
C THR A 279 -2.46 10.44 -6.26
N LEU A 280 -3.57 9.76 -6.04
CA LEU A 280 -4.87 10.08 -6.60
C LEU A 280 -5.77 10.68 -5.53
N PHE A 281 -6.59 11.64 -5.93
CA PHE A 281 -7.60 12.29 -5.10
C PHE A 281 -8.86 12.49 -5.94
N GLU A 282 -10.02 12.07 -5.44
CA GLU A 282 -11.30 12.29 -6.10
C GLU A 282 -12.02 13.48 -5.45
N MET A 283 -12.53 14.39 -6.28
CA MET A 283 -13.37 15.51 -5.88
C MET A 283 -14.31 15.89 -7.02
N ASP A 284 -15.58 16.14 -6.70
CA ASP A 284 -16.62 16.56 -7.65
C ASP A 284 -16.71 15.66 -8.89
N GLY A 285 -16.64 14.34 -8.69
CA GLY A 285 -16.67 13.34 -9.76
C GLY A 285 -15.45 13.35 -10.68
N LYS A 286 -14.34 13.98 -10.29
CA LYS A 286 -13.08 14.01 -11.05
C LYS A 286 -11.94 13.44 -10.23
N VAL A 287 -11.14 12.57 -10.86
CA VAL A 287 -9.91 12.03 -10.26
C VAL A 287 -8.72 12.90 -10.67
N HIS A 288 -8.07 13.49 -9.67
CA HIS A 288 -6.84 14.27 -9.80
C HIS A 288 -5.64 13.39 -9.49
N LYS A 289 -4.62 13.43 -10.35
CA LYS A 289 -3.38 12.67 -10.19
C LYS A 289 -2.22 13.62 -9.93
N PHE A 290 -1.48 13.36 -8.87
CA PHE A 290 -0.29 14.12 -8.48
C PHE A 290 0.94 13.23 -8.56
N THR A 291 2.01 13.73 -9.17
CA THR A 291 3.35 13.11 -9.19
C THR A 291 4.38 13.98 -8.49
N ILE A 292 5.54 13.43 -8.18
CA ILE A 292 6.66 14.23 -7.67
C ILE A 292 7.07 15.25 -8.73
N GLY A 293 7.22 16.52 -8.33
CA GLY A 293 7.58 17.61 -9.24
C GLY A 293 6.53 17.92 -10.30
N ASP A 294 5.27 17.53 -10.07
CA ASP A 294 4.17 17.81 -10.99
C ASP A 294 4.01 19.31 -11.23
N LYS A 295 4.12 19.73 -12.49
CA LYS A 295 3.85 21.10 -12.96
C LYS A 295 2.63 21.17 -13.89
N THR A 296 1.98 20.03 -14.12
CA THR A 296 0.91 19.87 -15.11
C THR A 296 -0.46 20.20 -14.54
N HIS A 297 -0.61 20.17 -13.20
CA HIS A 297 -1.86 20.53 -12.57
C HIS A 297 -2.19 22.02 -12.81
N PRO A 298 -3.41 22.37 -13.29
CA PRO A 298 -3.78 23.76 -13.60
C PRO A 298 -3.64 24.74 -12.42
N GLU A 299 -3.71 24.20 -11.20
CA GLU A 299 -3.66 24.98 -9.95
C GLU A 299 -2.37 24.73 -9.13
N ILE A 300 -1.29 24.27 -9.76
CA ILE A 300 -0.09 23.87 -9.03
C ILE A 300 0.46 24.98 -8.13
N GLN A 301 0.44 26.24 -8.59
CA GLN A 301 0.93 27.37 -7.81
C GLN A 301 0.12 27.61 -6.52
N GLN A 302 -1.21 27.44 -6.57
CA GLN A 302 -2.04 27.53 -5.36
C GLN A 302 -1.77 26.36 -4.41
N ILE A 303 -1.55 25.16 -4.96
CA ILE A 303 -1.25 23.95 -4.18
C ILE A 303 0.09 24.09 -3.46
N GLU A 304 1.13 24.58 -4.15
CA GLU A 304 2.44 24.81 -3.55
C GLU A 304 2.36 25.82 -2.40
N ARG A 305 1.65 26.94 -2.58
CA ARG A 305 1.41 27.91 -1.50
C ARG A 305 0.66 27.31 -0.32
N MET A 306 -0.37 26.50 -0.58
CA MET A 306 -1.10 25.79 0.48
C MET A 306 -0.19 24.81 1.22
N TRP A 307 0.67 24.09 0.50
CA TRP A 307 1.64 23.20 1.10
C TRP A 307 2.64 23.95 2.01
N GLU A 308 3.13 25.12 1.61
CA GLU A 308 3.98 25.97 2.46
C GLU A 308 3.29 26.37 3.77
N GLU A 309 2.00 26.73 3.70
CA GLU A 309 1.20 27.02 4.89
C GLU A 309 1.07 25.80 5.81
N ILE A 310 0.73 24.64 5.23
CA ILE A 310 0.65 23.36 5.95
C ILE A 310 2.00 23.04 6.61
N LEU A 311 3.10 23.14 5.86
CA LEU A 311 4.45 22.83 6.33
C LEU A 311 4.82 23.70 7.53
N ARG A 312 4.54 25.01 7.48
CA ARG A 312 4.77 25.93 8.61
C ARG A 312 4.00 25.47 9.85
N LYS A 313 2.72 25.12 9.69
CA LYS A 313 1.85 24.67 10.79
C LYS A 313 2.32 23.36 11.41
N ILE A 314 2.70 22.35 10.61
CA ILE A 314 3.18 21.07 11.15
C ILE A 314 4.58 21.18 11.76
N ARG A 315 5.45 22.08 11.28
CA ARG A 315 6.75 22.38 11.92
C ARG A 315 6.57 22.92 13.34
N LEU A 316 5.61 23.83 13.54
CA LEU A 316 5.24 24.31 14.89
C LEU A 316 4.70 23.17 15.79
N ALA A 317 4.14 22.13 15.20
CA ALA A 317 3.66 20.94 15.91
C ALA A 317 4.76 19.86 16.10
N GLY A 318 6.02 20.15 15.77
CA GLY A 318 7.16 19.24 15.98
C GLY A 318 7.58 18.42 14.75
N TYR A 319 7.11 18.76 13.53
CA TYR A 319 7.60 18.11 12.31
C TYR A 319 9.03 18.53 11.99
N THR A 320 9.98 17.60 12.08
CA THR A 320 11.40 17.85 11.75
C THR A 320 11.75 17.55 10.29
N GLY A 321 10.90 16.81 9.57
CA GLY A 321 11.22 16.28 8.24
C GLY A 321 12.34 15.25 8.28
N ASN A 322 12.28 14.22 7.44
CA ASN A 322 13.36 13.24 7.35
C ASN A 322 14.27 13.57 6.15
N ASN A 323 15.41 14.23 6.41
CA ASN A 323 16.41 14.53 5.38
C ASN A 323 17.25 13.29 4.96
N ASP A 324 17.16 12.19 5.72
CA ASP A 324 18.03 11.02 5.58
C ASP A 324 17.56 9.95 4.58
N ASP A 325 16.36 10.06 4.00
CA ASP A 325 15.78 9.05 3.08
C ASP A 325 15.82 9.45 1.59
N ALA A 326 16.43 10.59 1.24
CA ALA A 326 16.72 10.94 -0.14
C ALA A 326 17.86 10.04 -0.67
N LEU A 327 17.60 9.34 -1.77
CA LEU A 327 18.60 8.53 -2.48
C LEU A 327 19.91 9.32 -2.69
N PHE A 328 21.05 8.63 -2.60
CA PHE A 328 22.42 9.16 -2.73
C PHE A 328 22.80 9.70 -4.13
N ASP A 329 21.85 10.21 -4.92
CA ASP A 329 22.06 10.57 -6.33
C ASP A 329 21.43 11.94 -6.70
N VAL A 330 21.31 12.86 -5.73
CA VAL A 330 20.72 14.19 -5.95
C VAL A 330 21.54 15.25 -5.21
N ASP A 331 21.80 16.40 -5.83
CA ASP A 331 22.51 17.54 -5.22
C ASP A 331 21.83 17.97 -3.91
N GLU A 332 22.60 18.42 -2.90
CA GLU A 332 22.11 18.77 -1.56
C GLU A 332 20.96 19.81 -1.59
N GLU A 333 20.98 20.78 -2.51
CA GLU A 333 19.88 21.75 -2.73
C GLU A 333 18.64 21.13 -3.41
N GLU A 334 18.82 20.09 -4.23
CA GLU A 334 17.73 19.30 -4.78
C GLU A 334 17.18 18.27 -3.78
N LYS A 335 17.94 17.87 -2.75
CA LYS A 335 17.48 17.00 -1.65
C LYS A 335 16.45 17.70 -0.75
N GLU A 336 16.69 18.95 -0.36
CA GLU A 336 15.73 19.73 0.44
C GLU A 336 14.45 20.10 -0.35
N SER A 337 14.56 20.37 -1.65
CA SER A 337 13.40 20.73 -2.49
C SER A 337 12.52 19.54 -2.91
N ASN A 338 13.04 18.30 -2.93
CA ASN A 338 12.29 17.11 -3.35
C ASN A 338 11.47 16.44 -2.22
N ILE A 339 11.94 16.47 -0.97
CA ILE A 339 11.22 15.87 0.18
C ILE A 339 9.91 16.63 0.47
N HIS A 340 9.88 17.93 0.21
CA HIS A 340 8.68 18.76 0.33
C HIS A 340 7.65 18.52 -0.80
N ARG A 341 8.00 17.81 -1.87
CA ARG A 341 7.16 17.65 -3.08
C ARG A 341 6.64 16.23 -3.31
N HIS A 342 6.56 15.40 -2.27
CA HIS A 342 5.92 14.09 -2.41
C HIS A 342 4.45 14.25 -2.84
N SER A 343 4.01 13.37 -3.75
CA SER A 343 2.66 13.41 -4.33
C SER A 343 1.54 13.40 -3.29
N GLU A 344 1.76 12.76 -2.14
CA GLU A 344 0.83 12.67 -1.02
C GLU A 344 0.60 14.04 -0.40
N LYS A 345 1.68 14.81 -0.21
CA LYS A 345 1.67 16.15 0.38
C LYS A 345 0.95 17.13 -0.54
N LEU A 346 1.22 17.05 -1.85
CA LEU A 346 0.53 17.85 -2.86
C LEU A 346 -0.97 17.52 -2.94
N ALA A 347 -1.32 16.23 -2.92
CA ALA A 347 -2.71 15.80 -2.93
C ALA A 347 -3.47 16.27 -1.69
N ILE A 348 -2.87 16.14 -0.50
CA ILE A 348 -3.47 16.63 0.76
C ILE A 348 -3.59 18.15 0.74
N ALA A 349 -2.58 18.88 0.24
CA ALA A 349 -2.64 20.33 0.12
C ALA A 349 -3.76 20.77 -0.82
N TYR A 350 -3.90 20.14 -1.99
CA TYR A 350 -5.01 20.42 -2.90
C TYR A 350 -6.37 20.11 -2.27
N ALA A 351 -6.48 18.97 -1.59
CA ALA A 351 -7.71 18.58 -0.91
C ALA A 351 -8.09 19.60 0.16
N ILE A 352 -7.16 20.03 1.02
CA ILE A 352 -7.41 21.06 2.05
C ILE A 352 -7.77 22.41 1.41
N LEU A 353 -7.09 22.79 0.33
CA LEU A 353 -7.35 24.04 -0.39
C LEU A 353 -8.79 24.11 -0.93
N ARG A 354 -9.30 23.00 -1.46
CA ARG A 354 -10.58 22.97 -2.18
C ARG A 354 -11.77 22.54 -1.33
N SER A 355 -11.54 21.69 -0.33
CA SER A 355 -12.63 21.18 0.49
C SER A 355 -12.99 22.14 1.61
N LYS A 356 -14.28 22.49 1.69
CA LYS A 356 -14.81 23.53 2.61
C LYS A 356 -15.39 22.97 3.92
N GLY A 357 -15.43 21.64 4.07
CA GLY A 357 -16.07 20.95 5.20
C GLY A 357 -15.10 20.14 6.08
N GLN A 358 -15.66 19.43 7.05
CA GLN A 358 -14.94 18.50 7.92
C GLN A 358 -14.95 17.05 7.39
N ASP A 359 -15.47 16.84 6.18
CA ASP A 359 -15.53 15.51 5.58
C ASP A 359 -14.13 14.90 5.45
N PRO A 360 -13.97 13.59 5.72
CA PRO A 360 -12.69 12.92 5.62
C PRO A 360 -12.09 13.05 4.22
N ILE A 361 -10.82 13.46 4.14
CA ILE A 361 -10.09 13.51 2.87
C ILE A 361 -9.58 12.10 2.57
N ARG A 362 -9.92 11.57 1.39
CA ARG A 362 -9.49 10.24 0.93
C ARG A 362 -8.49 10.38 -0.20
N ILE A 363 -7.29 9.83 -0.03
CA ILE A 363 -6.27 9.78 -1.09
C ILE A 363 -5.77 8.35 -1.30
N VAL A 364 -5.35 8.04 -2.52
CA VAL A 364 -4.78 6.74 -2.88
C VAL A 364 -3.35 6.91 -3.38
N LYS A 365 -2.41 6.22 -2.75
CA LYS A 365 -1.04 6.08 -3.20
C LYS A 365 -0.85 4.73 -3.91
N ASN A 366 -0.24 4.75 -5.10
CA ASN A 366 0.04 3.52 -5.86
C ASN A 366 1.21 2.69 -5.28
N LEU A 367 2.01 3.30 -4.41
CA LEU A 367 3.12 2.68 -3.69
C LEU A 367 2.83 2.68 -2.18
N ARG A 368 3.75 2.13 -1.38
CA ARG A 368 3.69 2.28 0.08
C ARG A 368 3.98 3.72 0.47
N VAL A 369 3.22 4.27 1.43
CA VAL A 369 3.49 5.61 1.97
C VAL A 369 4.81 5.58 2.74
N CYS A 370 5.69 6.55 2.50
CA CYS A 370 6.96 6.64 3.21
C CYS A 370 6.78 7.20 4.63
N GLU A 371 7.79 6.98 5.49
CA GLU A 371 7.76 7.39 6.89
C GLU A 371 7.59 8.90 7.08
N ASP A 372 8.25 9.68 6.23
CA ASP A 372 8.13 11.14 6.25
C ASP A 372 6.70 11.60 5.88
N CYS A 373 6.12 11.06 4.80
CA CYS A 373 4.73 11.34 4.43
C CYS A 373 3.74 10.88 5.51
N HIS A 374 3.98 9.72 6.12
CA HIS A 374 3.14 9.20 7.19
C HIS A 374 3.15 10.13 8.41
N THR A 375 4.33 10.58 8.83
CA THR A 375 4.52 11.51 9.95
C THR A 375 3.92 12.89 9.65
N ALA A 376 4.15 13.42 8.45
CA ALA A 376 3.51 14.65 8.00
C ALA A 376 1.99 14.52 8.06
N THR A 377 1.42 13.45 7.51
CA THR A 377 -0.03 13.21 7.48
C THR A 377 -0.64 13.14 8.89
N LYS A 378 0.03 12.48 9.85
CA LYS A 378 -0.36 12.51 11.28
C LYS A 378 -0.49 13.95 11.77
N LEU A 379 0.56 14.75 11.61
CA LEU A 379 0.58 16.12 12.11
C LEU A 379 -0.41 17.03 11.38
N ILE A 380 -0.62 16.84 10.06
CA ILE A 380 -1.65 17.56 9.31
C ILE A 380 -3.03 17.25 9.89
N SER A 381 -3.35 15.97 10.12
CA SER A 381 -4.62 15.58 10.74
C SER A 381 -4.83 16.24 12.11
N LYS A 382 -3.78 16.33 12.93
CA LYS A 382 -3.82 16.99 14.24
C LYS A 382 -4.06 18.50 14.11
N VAL A 383 -3.28 19.19 13.29
CA VAL A 383 -3.28 20.66 13.22
C VAL A 383 -4.52 21.20 12.49
N TYR A 384 -5.00 20.49 11.47
CA TYR A 384 -6.23 20.87 10.76
C TYR A 384 -7.50 20.27 11.37
N GLY A 385 -7.37 19.43 12.41
CA GLY A 385 -8.49 18.80 13.09
C GLY A 385 -9.33 17.90 12.18
N ARG A 386 -8.70 17.31 11.15
CA ARG A 386 -9.40 16.65 10.05
C ARG A 386 -8.96 15.20 9.88
N GLU A 387 -9.93 14.34 9.59
CA GLU A 387 -9.63 12.93 9.28
C GLU A 387 -9.04 12.82 7.87
N LEU A 388 -7.88 12.16 7.78
CA LEU A 388 -7.24 11.83 6.50
C LEU A 388 -7.22 10.31 6.37
N ILE A 389 -7.74 9.80 5.27
CA ILE A 389 -7.77 8.37 4.95
C ILE A 389 -6.84 8.17 3.76
N VAL A 390 -5.68 7.55 4.01
CA VAL A 390 -4.69 7.28 2.96
C VAL A 390 -4.69 5.79 2.68
N ARG A 391 -5.13 5.40 1.48
CA ARG A 391 -4.93 4.04 0.99
C ARG A 391 -3.58 3.95 0.30
N ASP A 392 -2.73 3.06 0.76
CA ASP A 392 -1.51 2.70 0.03
C ASP A 392 -1.69 1.37 -0.71
N ARG A 393 -0.62 0.78 -1.25
CA ARG A 393 -0.71 -0.51 -1.96
C ARG A 393 -1.19 -1.66 -1.06
N ASN A 394 -1.01 -1.56 0.25
CA ASN A 394 -1.20 -2.65 1.20
C ASN A 394 -2.44 -2.44 2.09
N ARG A 395 -2.70 -1.22 2.56
CA ARG A 395 -3.75 -0.94 3.55
C ARG A 395 -4.25 0.49 3.53
N PHE A 396 -5.31 0.70 4.28
CA PHE A 396 -5.75 2.01 4.73
C PHE A 396 -4.99 2.44 5.99
N HIS A 397 -4.65 3.72 6.00
CA HIS A 397 -4.15 4.46 7.14
C HIS A 397 -5.19 5.53 7.46
N HIS A 398 -5.82 5.40 8.62
CA HIS A 398 -6.78 6.39 9.12
C HIS A 398 -6.05 7.30 10.09
N PHE A 399 -5.86 8.55 9.69
CA PHE A 399 -5.21 9.57 10.49
C PHE A 399 -6.27 10.44 11.16
N LYS A 400 -6.26 10.46 12.49
CA LYS A 400 -7.19 11.25 13.30
C LYS A 400 -6.46 11.79 14.53
N GLY A 401 -6.48 13.11 14.70
CA GLY A 401 -5.93 13.76 15.90
C GLY A 401 -4.43 13.55 16.12
N GLY A 402 -3.67 13.24 15.08
CA GLY A 402 -2.23 12.96 15.19
C GLY A 402 -1.86 11.49 15.34
N ALA A 403 -2.84 10.58 15.43
CA ALA A 403 -2.61 9.14 15.46
C ALA A 403 -2.93 8.50 14.11
N CYS A 404 -2.38 7.32 13.85
CA CYS A 404 -2.72 6.50 12.69
C CYS A 404 -3.20 5.10 13.13
N SER A 405 -4.20 4.54 12.44
CA SER A 405 -4.70 3.18 12.67
C SER A 405 -3.66 2.07 12.49
N CYS A 406 -2.48 2.36 11.93
CA CYS A 406 -1.39 1.39 11.79
C CYS A 406 -0.52 1.24 13.06
N MET A 407 -0.73 2.08 14.09
CA MET A 407 0.03 2.08 15.35
C MET A 407 1.55 2.18 15.18
N ASP A 408 1.99 2.76 14.05
CA ASP A 408 3.38 2.86 13.62
C ASP A 408 4.09 1.48 13.59
N TYR A 409 3.35 0.37 13.51
CA TYR A 409 3.83 -1.01 13.66
C TYR A 409 4.89 -1.40 12.63
N TRP A 410 4.98 -0.68 11.53
CA TRP A 410 5.82 -1.00 10.38
C TRP A 410 7.07 -0.16 10.25
N HIS A 411 7.32 0.73 11.21
CA HIS A 411 8.54 1.53 11.26
C HIS A 411 9.61 0.76 12.04
N SER A 412 10.83 0.77 11.48
CA SER A 412 11.86 -0.27 11.53
C SER A 412 12.45 -0.70 12.89
N GLU A 413 11.88 -0.26 14.01
CA GLU A 413 12.46 -0.34 15.34
C GLU A 413 11.88 -1.46 16.21
N LYS A 414 10.55 -1.69 16.16
CA LYS A 414 9.87 -2.78 16.89
C LYS A 414 10.27 -4.16 16.33
N LEU A 415 10.62 -4.21 15.05
CA LEU A 415 11.01 -5.40 14.31
C LEU A 415 12.39 -5.96 14.74
N ALA A 416 13.36 -5.08 15.02
CA ALA A 416 14.71 -5.50 15.42
C ALA A 416 14.74 -6.13 16.82
N ILE A 417 13.91 -5.60 17.75
CA ILE A 417 13.77 -6.12 19.11
C ILE A 417 13.05 -7.49 19.09
N ALA A 418 11.94 -7.60 18.36
CA ALA A 418 11.22 -8.88 18.20
C ALA A 418 12.10 -9.96 17.56
N TYR A 419 12.90 -9.60 16.54
CA TYR A 419 13.85 -10.50 15.89
C TYR A 419 14.92 -11.04 16.86
N ALA A 420 15.50 -10.19 17.70
CA ALA A 420 16.56 -10.59 18.62
C ALA A 420 16.05 -11.48 19.78
N ILE A 421 14.79 -11.28 20.20
CA ILE A 421 14.13 -12.12 21.21
C ILE A 421 13.85 -13.52 20.67
N LEU A 422 13.31 -13.61 19.46
CA LEU A 422 12.94 -14.89 18.84
C LEU A 422 14.15 -15.77 18.47
N ARG A 423 15.36 -15.19 18.33
CA ARG A 423 16.57 -15.94 17.91
C ARG A 423 17.55 -16.26 19.04
N SER A 424 17.40 -15.67 20.21
CA SER A 424 18.32 -15.92 21.32
C SER A 424 17.91 -17.17 22.09
N LYS A 425 18.61 -18.28 21.81
CA LYS A 425 18.54 -19.50 22.62
C LYS A 425 19.41 -19.28 23.87
N GLY A 426 18.81 -18.89 25.00
CA GLY A 426 19.51 -18.67 26.28
C GLY A 426 18.98 -17.49 27.08
N GLN A 427 19.49 -17.29 28.30
CA GLN A 427 19.15 -16.15 29.17
C GLN A 427 20.02 -14.90 28.93
N ASP A 428 20.96 -14.96 27.98
CA ASP A 428 21.91 -13.87 27.76
C ASP A 428 21.22 -12.54 27.38
N PRO A 429 21.77 -11.39 27.83
CA PRO A 429 21.26 -10.07 27.51
C PRO A 429 21.32 -9.77 26.02
N ILE A 430 20.20 -9.31 25.46
CA ILE A 430 20.10 -8.97 24.05
C ILE A 430 20.65 -7.55 23.85
N ARG A 431 21.73 -7.42 23.06
CA ARG A 431 22.40 -6.15 22.80
C ARG A 431 21.96 -5.56 21.46
N ILE A 432 21.50 -4.31 21.46
CA ILE A 432 20.98 -3.58 20.31
C ILE A 432 21.75 -2.27 20.18
N VAL A 433 22.29 -1.98 19.00
CA VAL A 433 23.02 -0.72 18.75
C VAL A 433 22.20 0.15 17.80
N LYS A 434 21.98 1.40 18.19
CA LYS A 434 21.25 2.43 17.45
C LYS A 434 22.17 3.57 17.07
N ASN A 435 21.94 4.09 15.87
CA ASN A 435 22.58 5.31 15.37
C ASN A 435 21.74 6.57 15.66
N LEU A 436 20.62 6.48 16.37
CA LEU A 436 19.77 7.62 16.77
C LEU A 436 19.38 7.47 18.24
N ARG A 437 19.08 8.58 18.92
CA ARG A 437 18.65 8.61 20.33
C ARG A 437 17.38 7.77 20.52
N VAL A 438 17.29 7.00 21.59
CA VAL A 438 16.06 6.25 21.90
C VAL A 438 14.95 7.25 22.24
N CYS A 439 13.86 7.27 21.45
CA CYS A 439 12.69 8.09 21.76
C CYS A 439 11.85 7.46 22.89
N GLU A 440 10.96 8.25 23.49
CA GLU A 440 10.19 7.85 24.67
C GLU A 440 9.24 6.67 24.42
N ASP A 441 8.65 6.60 23.23
CA ASP A 441 7.79 5.48 22.82
C ASP A 441 8.58 4.17 22.72
N CYS A 442 9.80 4.24 22.20
CA CYS A 442 10.70 3.11 22.10
C CYS A 442 11.23 2.69 23.47
N HIS A 443 11.44 3.64 24.38
CA HIS A 443 11.80 3.37 25.77
C HIS A 443 10.67 2.61 26.49
N THR A 444 9.42 3.06 26.33
CA THR A 444 8.23 2.44 26.92
C THR A 444 7.97 1.05 26.35
N ALA A 445 8.06 0.89 25.03
CA ALA A 445 7.93 -0.41 24.37
C ALA A 445 9.02 -1.39 24.81
N THR A 446 10.29 -0.95 24.90
CA THR A 446 11.41 -1.81 25.31
C THR A 446 11.30 -2.27 26.76
N LYS A 447 10.81 -1.40 27.67
CA LYS A 447 10.45 -1.78 29.05
C LYS A 447 9.36 -2.86 29.07
N LEU A 448 8.27 -2.66 28.32
CA LEU A 448 7.15 -3.60 28.27
C LEU A 448 7.63 -4.97 27.74
N ILE A 449 8.45 -4.97 26.70
CA ILE A 449 9.02 -6.18 26.11
C ILE A 449 9.95 -6.90 27.11
N SER A 450 10.85 -6.19 27.79
CA SER A 450 11.70 -6.78 28.83
C SER A 450 10.88 -7.42 29.95
N LYS A 451 9.77 -6.78 30.35
CA LYS A 451 8.85 -7.29 31.37
C LYS A 451 8.08 -8.53 30.91
N VAL A 452 7.48 -8.47 29.71
CA VAL A 452 6.61 -9.53 29.16
C VAL A 452 7.40 -10.79 28.84
N TYR A 453 8.59 -10.65 28.25
CA TYR A 453 9.40 -11.79 27.84
C TYR A 453 10.42 -12.22 28.90
N GLY A 454 10.53 -11.49 30.02
CA GLY A 454 11.49 -11.79 31.10
C GLY A 454 12.96 -11.72 30.66
N ARG A 455 13.28 -10.90 29.65
CA ARG A 455 14.61 -10.80 29.05
C ARG A 455 15.28 -9.47 29.38
N GLU A 456 16.59 -9.53 29.60
CA GLU A 456 17.45 -8.38 29.73
C GLU A 456 17.77 -7.81 28.35
N LEU A 457 17.52 -6.51 28.13
CA LEU A 457 17.79 -5.82 26.86
C LEU A 457 18.77 -4.68 27.12
N ILE A 458 19.85 -4.62 26.35
CA ILE A 458 20.84 -3.54 26.40
C ILE A 458 20.77 -2.78 25.07
N VAL A 459 20.25 -1.55 25.09
CA VAL A 459 20.15 -0.69 23.91
C VAL A 459 21.18 0.43 24.01
N ARG A 460 22.15 0.44 23.12
CA ARG A 460 23.10 1.55 22.96
C ARG A 460 22.54 2.53 21.93
N ASP A 461 22.36 3.79 22.29
CA ASP A 461 22.16 4.87 21.30
C ASP A 461 23.45 5.67 21.06
N ARG A 462 23.37 6.79 20.33
CA ARG A 462 24.55 7.62 20.02
C ARG A 462 25.33 8.03 21.28
N ASN A 463 24.66 8.24 22.42
CA ASN A 463 25.25 8.88 23.60
C ASN A 463 25.11 8.07 24.90
N ARG A 464 24.22 7.07 24.96
CA ARG A 464 23.85 6.36 26.21
C ARG A 464 23.67 4.86 26.02
N PHE A 465 23.90 4.14 27.11
CA PHE A 465 23.40 2.78 27.27
C PHE A 465 22.10 2.81 28.05
N HIS A 466 21.09 2.16 27.52
CA HIS A 466 19.81 1.91 28.16
C HIS A 466 19.74 0.43 28.48
N HIS A 467 19.77 0.11 29.76
CA HIS A 467 19.71 -1.26 30.22
C HIS A 467 18.33 -1.54 30.81
N PHE A 468 17.57 -2.41 30.14
CA PHE A 468 16.20 -2.75 30.48
C PHE A 468 16.12 -4.13 31.11
N LYS A 469 15.58 -4.20 32.33
CA LYS A 469 15.41 -5.44 33.09
C LYS A 469 14.10 -5.39 33.88
N GLY A 470 13.24 -6.39 33.69
CA GLY A 470 12.00 -6.53 34.46
C GLY A 470 11.00 -5.36 34.30
N GLY A 471 11.09 -4.61 33.20
CA GLY A 471 10.25 -3.42 32.97
C GLY A 471 10.82 -2.10 33.52
N ALA A 472 11.99 -2.12 34.15
CA ALA A 472 12.74 -0.92 34.50
C ALA A 472 13.82 -0.64 33.45
N CYS A 473 14.25 0.61 33.32
CA CYS A 473 15.41 1.00 32.52
C CYS A 473 16.41 1.76 33.40
N SER A 474 17.68 1.38 33.37
CA SER A 474 18.79 2.16 33.92
C SER A 474 19.60 2.75 32.76
N CYS A 475 19.71 4.06 32.72
CA CYS A 475 20.52 4.78 31.73
C CYS A 475 21.93 5.01 32.29
N MET A 476 22.96 4.62 31.55
CA MET A 476 24.36 4.97 31.85
C MET A 476 24.90 5.90 30.77
N ASP A 477 25.46 7.03 31.19
CA ASP A 477 26.25 7.94 30.35
C ASP A 477 27.69 7.40 30.22
N TYR A 478 28.35 7.56 29.07
CA TYR A 478 29.81 7.37 28.97
C TYR A 478 30.52 8.62 29.53
N TRP A 479 31.63 8.41 30.24
CA TRP A 479 32.74 9.38 30.29
C TRP A 479 33.62 9.21 29.06
#